data_AF-A0A929BNE8-F1
#
_entry.id   AF-A0A929BNE8-F1
#
_cell.length_a   1.000
_cell.length_b   1.000
_cell.length_c   1.000
_cell.angle_alpha   90.00
_cell.angle_beta   90.00
_cell.angle_gamma   90.00
#
_symmetry.space_group_name_H-M   'P 1'
#
loop_
_entity.id
_entity.type
_entity.pdbx_description
1 polymer ?
#
loop_
_entity_poly.entity_id
_entity_poly.type
_entity_poly.pdbx_seq_one_letter_code
_entity_poly.pdbx_strand_id
1 'polypeptide(L)'
;IIRRAILLRSIMHRYAPHLFDKEDQVEVLNIDRGVLRAFLKTSEYKHGIRSMESIGAMSQLAEKQAFERSSLPSEAQLDLHVDGQEFLSLVQQMDLSGELLEKLAEAAHDVFCAQLESEGFQYGEKSDADAKTHSSLVSYDKLPDDEKVQNQDLVRDIAIKLAGTGYIMIPARSNEPAFEFPGDNLEDMAELEHERWMRLKLDAGWLYAPQTDKKKHLHAALLPWEDLSEEDKEKDRLMVRRIPQILAHAGYTIVRMRD
;
A
#
# COMPACT_ATOMS: atom_id res chain seq x y z
N ILE A 1 8.51 8.02 -16.73
CA ILE A 1 7.97 6.64 -16.74
C ILE A 1 7.83 6.08 -18.17
N ILE A 2 7.07 6.70 -19.08
CA ILE A 2 6.82 6.17 -20.45
C ILE A 2 8.12 5.80 -21.20
N ARG A 3 9.14 6.67 -21.18
CA ARG A 3 10.44 6.38 -21.80
C ARG A 3 11.09 5.11 -21.25
N ARG A 4 11.06 4.90 -19.93
CA ARG A 4 11.63 3.70 -19.29
C ARG A 4 10.86 2.44 -19.68
N ALA A 5 9.54 2.51 -19.83
CA ALA A 5 8.72 1.39 -20.29
C ALA A 5 9.06 0.97 -21.73
N ILE A 6 9.22 1.94 -22.65
CA ILE A 6 9.62 1.67 -24.03
C ILE A 6 11.02 1.03 -24.09
N LEU A 7 11.96 1.56 -23.30
CA LEU A 7 13.32 1.02 -23.22
C LEU A 7 13.33 -0.40 -22.66
N LEU A 8 12.65 -0.64 -21.54
CA LEU A 8 12.55 -1.97 -20.93
C LEU A 8 11.97 -2.98 -21.92
N ARG A 9 10.87 -2.64 -22.60
CA ARG A 9 10.25 -3.50 -23.63
C ARG A 9 11.25 -3.84 -24.75
N SER A 10 11.98 -2.83 -25.25
CA SER A 10 13.00 -3.02 -26.30
C SER A 10 14.16 -3.92 -25.84
N ILE A 11 14.62 -3.74 -24.60
CA ILE A 11 15.68 -4.56 -24.00
C ILE A 11 15.21 -6.01 -23.84
N MET A 12 14.01 -6.22 -23.30
CA MET A 12 13.46 -7.57 -23.12
C MET A 12 13.24 -8.30 -24.44
N HIS A 13 12.81 -7.62 -25.51
CA HIS A 13 12.74 -8.25 -26.85
C HIS A 13 14.12 -8.74 -27.34
N ARG A 14 15.21 -8.07 -26.96
CA ARG A 14 16.56 -8.45 -27.38
C ARG A 14 17.12 -9.61 -26.56
N TYR A 15 16.92 -9.60 -25.25
CA TYR A 15 17.57 -10.53 -24.32
C TYR A 15 16.69 -11.71 -23.88
N ALA A 16 15.38 -11.52 -23.85
CA ALA A 16 14.42 -12.51 -23.38
C ALA A 16 13.10 -12.47 -24.18
N PRO A 17 13.14 -12.63 -25.52
CA PRO A 17 11.95 -12.56 -26.37
C PRO A 17 10.91 -13.64 -26.03
N HIS A 18 11.34 -14.75 -25.43
CA HIS A 18 10.47 -15.85 -25.00
C HIS A 18 9.56 -15.49 -23.81
N LEU A 19 9.76 -14.34 -23.16
CA LEU A 19 8.89 -13.84 -22.08
C LEU A 19 7.68 -13.07 -22.59
N PHE A 20 7.49 -12.94 -23.91
CA PHE A 20 6.36 -12.22 -24.48
C PHE A 20 5.24 -13.18 -24.88
N ASP A 21 4.08 -12.98 -24.25
CA ASP A 21 2.84 -13.67 -24.59
C ASP A 21 2.01 -12.83 -25.56
N LYS A 22 1.19 -13.49 -26.39
CA LYS A 22 0.24 -12.81 -27.30
C LYS A 22 -1.15 -12.83 -26.68
N GLU A 23 -1.61 -11.68 -26.21
CA GLU A 23 -2.98 -11.46 -25.74
C GLU A 23 -3.68 -10.52 -26.73
N ASP A 24 -4.79 -10.95 -27.35
CA ASP A 24 -5.61 -10.12 -28.24
C ASP A 24 -4.82 -9.33 -29.32
N GLN A 25 -3.83 -9.98 -29.94
CA GLN A 25 -2.90 -9.40 -30.94
C GLN A 25 -1.91 -8.38 -30.40
N VAL A 26 -1.86 -8.17 -29.09
CA VAL A 26 -0.86 -7.35 -28.39
C VAL A 26 0.15 -8.26 -27.71
N GLU A 27 1.44 -7.98 -27.92
CA GLU A 27 2.52 -8.67 -27.21
C GLU A 27 2.74 -8.04 -25.83
N VAL A 28 2.46 -8.83 -24.80
CA VAL A 28 2.57 -8.47 -23.38
C VAL A 28 3.81 -9.16 -22.80
N LEU A 29 4.66 -8.39 -22.14
CA LEU A 29 5.80 -8.94 -21.41
C LEU A 29 5.31 -9.60 -20.12
N ASN A 30 5.63 -10.88 -19.93
CA ASN A 30 5.36 -11.60 -18.70
C ASN A 30 6.44 -11.26 -17.65
N ILE A 31 6.11 -10.35 -16.74
CA ILE A 31 7.02 -9.78 -15.73
C ILE A 31 6.29 -9.60 -14.40
N ASP A 32 6.95 -9.93 -13.30
CA ASP A 32 6.43 -9.64 -11.97
C ASP A 32 6.24 -8.12 -11.81
N ARG A 33 5.09 -7.73 -11.25
CA ARG A 33 4.71 -6.31 -11.15
C ARG A 33 5.66 -5.50 -10.27
N GLY A 34 6.25 -6.11 -9.25
CA GLY A 34 7.29 -5.49 -8.43
C GLY A 34 8.56 -5.24 -9.23
N VAL A 35 9.02 -6.24 -9.99
CA VAL A 35 10.16 -6.10 -10.90
C VAL A 35 9.92 -4.98 -11.91
N LEU A 36 8.76 -4.99 -12.58
CA LEU A 36 8.36 -3.93 -13.52
C LEU A 36 8.36 -2.56 -12.83
N ARG A 37 7.77 -2.45 -11.63
CA ARG A 37 7.73 -1.21 -10.85
C ARG A 37 9.13 -0.68 -10.57
N ALA A 38 10.04 -1.53 -10.09
CA ALA A 38 11.42 -1.14 -9.80
C ALA A 38 12.13 -0.58 -11.04
N PHE A 39 12.02 -1.26 -12.18
CA PHE A 39 12.59 -0.77 -13.44
C PHE A 39 12.02 0.60 -13.87
N LEU A 40 10.74 0.84 -13.61
CA LEU A 40 10.08 2.08 -14.01
C LEU A 40 10.33 3.24 -13.03
N LYS A 41 10.42 2.95 -11.73
CA LYS A 41 10.34 3.94 -10.65
C LYS A 41 11.64 4.21 -9.89
N THR A 42 12.67 3.35 -9.97
CA THR A 42 13.96 3.63 -9.30
C THR A 42 14.46 5.03 -9.61
N SER A 43 14.95 5.74 -8.61
CA SER A 43 15.35 7.14 -8.70
C SER A 43 16.30 7.38 -9.87
N GLU A 44 17.38 6.59 -9.97
CA GLU A 44 18.46 6.78 -10.93
C GLU A 44 19.00 5.48 -11.52
N TYR A 45 19.43 5.55 -12.79
CA TYR A 45 20.29 4.55 -13.42
C TYR A 45 21.69 5.13 -13.59
N LYS A 46 22.68 4.61 -12.85
CA LYS A 46 24.07 5.13 -12.78
C LYS A 46 24.73 5.31 -14.14
N HIS A 47 24.36 4.50 -15.13
CA HIS A 47 24.87 4.55 -16.51
C HIS A 47 23.75 4.60 -17.55
N GLY A 48 22.60 5.17 -17.19
CA GLY A 48 21.44 5.30 -18.08
C GLY A 48 20.96 3.95 -18.63
N ILE A 49 20.76 3.85 -19.94
CA ILE A 49 20.23 2.63 -20.58
C ILE A 49 21.13 1.40 -20.37
N ARG A 50 22.45 1.58 -20.24
CA ARG A 50 23.40 0.46 -20.04
C ARG A 50 23.20 -0.23 -18.70
N SER A 51 22.85 0.54 -17.66
CA SER A 51 22.47 -0.02 -16.35
C SER A 51 21.24 -0.92 -16.48
N MET A 52 20.19 -0.45 -17.18
CA MET A 52 18.97 -1.24 -17.41
C MET A 52 19.25 -2.52 -18.23
N GLU A 53 20.07 -2.42 -19.28
CA GLU A 53 20.51 -3.59 -20.07
C GLU A 53 21.29 -4.60 -19.22
N SER A 54 22.20 -4.11 -18.38
CA SER A 54 23.04 -4.98 -17.55
C SER A 54 22.22 -5.72 -16.50
N ILE A 55 21.27 -5.05 -15.84
CA ILE A 55 20.35 -5.72 -14.90
C ILE A 55 19.55 -6.80 -15.63
N GLY A 56 19.01 -6.51 -16.83
CA GLY A 56 18.29 -7.49 -17.63
C GLY A 56 19.15 -8.68 -18.06
N ALA A 57 20.40 -8.45 -18.47
CA ALA A 57 21.33 -9.49 -18.90
C ALA A 57 21.86 -10.35 -17.75
N MET A 58 22.05 -9.76 -16.56
CA MET A 58 22.42 -10.49 -15.35
C MET A 58 21.24 -11.23 -14.71
N SER A 59 20.01 -10.90 -15.10
CA SER A 59 18.82 -11.62 -14.65
C SER A 59 18.76 -12.96 -15.37
N GLN A 60 18.67 -14.05 -14.62
CA GLN A 60 18.80 -15.43 -15.15
C GLN A 60 17.52 -15.89 -15.87
N LEU A 61 17.25 -15.31 -17.05
CA LEU A 61 15.94 -15.43 -17.73
C LEU A 61 15.84 -16.56 -18.75
N ALA A 62 16.94 -17.22 -19.12
CA ALA A 62 17.00 -18.13 -20.28
C ALA A 62 15.98 -19.30 -20.24
N GLU A 63 15.67 -19.83 -19.06
CA GLU A 63 14.75 -20.96 -18.88
C GLU A 63 13.44 -20.57 -18.18
N LYS A 64 13.19 -19.26 -18.05
CA LYS A 64 12.04 -18.71 -17.34
C LYS A 64 10.91 -18.40 -18.31
N GLN A 65 9.68 -18.58 -17.85
CA GLN A 65 8.47 -18.17 -18.58
C GLN A 65 8.01 -16.76 -18.18
N ALA A 66 8.52 -16.24 -17.06
CA ALA A 66 8.25 -14.89 -16.58
C ALA A 66 9.50 -14.26 -15.97
N PHE A 67 9.62 -12.93 -16.02
CA PHE A 67 10.63 -12.21 -15.26
C PHE A 67 10.19 -12.07 -13.79
N GLU A 68 10.41 -13.14 -13.03
CA GLU A 68 10.12 -13.26 -11.60
C GLU A 68 11.16 -12.53 -10.73
N ARG A 69 10.78 -12.21 -9.48
CA ARG A 69 11.68 -11.58 -8.50
C ARG A 69 12.93 -12.42 -8.22
N SER A 70 12.79 -13.75 -8.19
CA SER A 70 13.89 -14.69 -7.98
C SER A 70 14.92 -14.69 -9.12
N SER A 71 14.58 -14.11 -10.27
CA SER A 71 15.48 -14.01 -11.42
C SER A 71 16.37 -12.78 -11.37
N LEU A 72 16.12 -11.83 -10.46
CA LEU A 72 16.92 -10.62 -10.31
C LEU A 72 18.35 -10.94 -9.84
N PRO A 73 19.35 -10.13 -10.23
CA PRO A 73 20.69 -10.25 -9.70
C PRO A 73 20.73 -9.87 -8.20
N SER A 74 21.82 -10.23 -7.53
CA SER A 74 22.05 -9.88 -6.12
C SER A 74 22.08 -8.36 -5.90
N GLU A 75 21.82 -7.91 -4.67
CA GLU A 75 21.89 -6.48 -4.30
C GLU A 75 23.24 -5.85 -4.70
N ALA A 76 24.36 -6.53 -4.40
CA ALA A 76 25.70 -6.06 -4.78
C ALA A 76 25.89 -5.88 -6.30
N GLN A 77 25.19 -6.66 -7.13
CA GLN A 77 25.20 -6.50 -8.59
C GLN A 77 24.25 -5.39 -9.05
N LEU A 78 23.11 -5.22 -8.38
CA LEU A 78 22.20 -4.09 -8.60
C LEU A 78 22.90 -2.77 -8.29
N ASP A 79 23.70 -2.71 -7.22
CA ASP A 79 24.45 -1.54 -6.79
C ASP A 79 25.49 -1.05 -7.82
N LEU A 80 25.88 -1.87 -8.79
CA LEU A 80 26.72 -1.42 -9.91
C LEU A 80 25.94 -0.52 -10.89
N HIS A 81 24.61 -0.48 -10.79
CA HIS A 81 23.73 0.07 -11.83
C HIS A 81 22.64 1.00 -11.33
N VAL A 82 22.13 0.77 -10.11
CA VAL A 82 21.08 1.51 -9.42
C VAL A 82 21.45 1.60 -7.92
N ASP A 83 20.62 2.23 -7.11
CA ASP A 83 20.61 1.99 -5.66
C ASP A 83 19.91 0.64 -5.41
N GLY A 84 20.65 -0.37 -4.96
CA GLY A 84 20.15 -1.74 -4.81
C GLY A 84 19.06 -1.84 -3.75
N GLN A 85 19.23 -1.13 -2.63
CA GLN A 85 18.26 -1.10 -1.54
C GLN A 85 16.94 -0.46 -1.99
N GLU A 86 16.99 0.71 -2.64
CA GLU A 86 15.82 1.36 -3.22
C GLU A 86 15.14 0.46 -4.26
N PHE A 87 15.93 -0.13 -5.17
CA PHE A 87 15.40 -0.97 -6.23
C PHE A 87 14.67 -2.18 -5.66
N LEU A 88 15.28 -2.89 -4.70
CA LEU A 88 14.67 -4.05 -4.05
C LEU A 88 13.45 -3.66 -3.21
N SER A 89 13.45 -2.51 -2.55
CA SER A 89 12.27 -1.97 -1.87
C SER A 89 11.10 -1.76 -2.85
N LEU A 90 11.35 -1.24 -4.05
CA LEU A 90 10.33 -1.11 -5.10
C LEU A 90 9.83 -2.45 -5.64
N VAL A 91 10.70 -3.48 -5.69
CA VAL A 91 10.33 -4.85 -6.05
C VAL A 91 9.43 -5.47 -5.00
N GLN A 92 9.76 -5.27 -3.74
CA GLN A 92 9.05 -5.83 -2.59
C GLN A 92 7.75 -5.08 -2.29
N GLN A 93 7.61 -3.84 -2.78
CA GLN A 93 6.38 -3.07 -2.67
C GLN A 93 5.20 -3.92 -3.18
N MET A 94 4.18 -4.07 -2.35
CA MET A 94 3.04 -4.91 -2.71
C MET A 94 2.26 -4.32 -3.87
N ASP A 95 1.87 -5.18 -4.80
CA ASP A 95 0.92 -4.79 -5.83
C ASP A 95 -0.50 -5.03 -5.33
N LEU A 96 -1.06 -4.00 -4.70
CA LEU A 96 -2.45 -3.98 -4.25
C LEU A 96 -3.34 -3.53 -5.40
N SER A 97 -3.70 -4.47 -6.25
CA SER A 97 -4.61 -4.21 -7.37
C SER A 97 -5.49 -5.43 -7.66
N GLY A 98 -6.53 -5.20 -8.46
CA GLY A 98 -7.47 -6.25 -8.87
C GLY A 98 -8.12 -6.93 -7.67
N GLU A 99 -8.24 -8.25 -7.73
CA GLU A 99 -8.95 -9.06 -6.74
C GLU A 99 -8.38 -8.93 -5.32
N LEU A 100 -7.06 -8.81 -5.17
CA LEU A 100 -6.44 -8.64 -3.85
C LEU A 100 -6.84 -7.32 -3.19
N LEU A 101 -6.86 -6.24 -3.96
CA LEU A 101 -7.27 -4.94 -3.45
C LEU A 101 -8.74 -4.96 -3.01
N GLU A 102 -9.63 -5.52 -3.83
CA GLU A 102 -11.05 -5.62 -3.49
C GLU A 102 -11.28 -6.48 -2.25
N LYS A 103 -10.60 -7.62 -2.15
CA LYS A 103 -10.68 -8.50 -0.97
C LYS A 103 -10.25 -7.79 0.32
N LEU A 104 -9.18 -7.01 0.26
CA LEU A 104 -8.69 -6.26 1.41
C LEU A 104 -9.59 -5.06 1.74
N ALA A 105 -10.18 -4.42 0.73
CA ALA A 105 -11.10 -3.30 0.91
C ALA A 105 -12.42 -3.76 1.52
N GLU A 106 -12.93 -4.91 1.07
CA GLU A 106 -14.06 -5.60 1.71
C GLU A 106 -13.75 -5.95 3.16
N ALA A 107 -12.57 -6.50 3.44
CA ALA A 107 -12.17 -6.80 4.82
C ALA A 107 -12.07 -5.55 5.71
N ALA A 108 -11.59 -4.41 5.16
CA ALA A 108 -11.56 -3.15 5.88
C ALA A 108 -12.98 -2.67 6.23
N HIS A 109 -13.91 -2.81 5.28
CA HIS A 109 -15.31 -2.47 5.47
C HIS A 109 -16.00 -3.38 6.50
N ASP A 110 -15.76 -4.69 6.44
CA ASP A 110 -16.33 -5.64 7.40
C ASP A 110 -15.86 -5.34 8.84
N VAL A 111 -14.58 -5.03 9.04
CA VAL A 111 -14.05 -4.63 10.35
C VAL A 111 -14.67 -3.31 10.83
N PHE A 112 -14.94 -2.37 9.90
CA PHE A 112 -15.66 -1.14 10.22
C PHE A 112 -17.10 -1.42 10.65
N CYS A 113 -17.84 -2.24 9.91
CA CYS A 113 -19.20 -2.64 10.25
C CYS A 113 -19.27 -3.36 11.60
N ALA A 114 -18.39 -4.34 11.82
CA ALA A 114 -18.33 -5.07 13.08
C ALA A 114 -18.08 -4.15 14.29
N GLN A 115 -17.24 -3.12 14.12
CA GLN A 115 -17.03 -2.13 15.18
C GLN A 115 -18.30 -1.34 15.46
N LEU A 116 -18.95 -0.79 14.44
CA LEU A 116 -20.19 -0.03 14.59
C LEU A 116 -21.29 -0.88 15.26
N GLU A 117 -21.43 -2.13 14.84
CA GLU A 117 -22.38 -3.07 15.44
C GLU A 117 -22.04 -3.35 16.92
N SER A 118 -20.76 -3.49 17.26
CA SER A 118 -20.32 -3.66 18.66
C SER A 118 -20.63 -2.44 19.54
N GLU A 119 -20.68 -1.25 18.93
CA GLU A 119 -21.09 0.00 19.56
C GLU A 119 -22.62 0.19 19.57
N GLY A 120 -23.37 -0.78 19.05
CA GLY A 120 -24.83 -0.79 19.02
C GLY A 120 -25.45 -0.03 17.85
N PHE A 121 -24.68 0.34 16.83
CA PHE A 121 -25.23 0.89 15.61
C PHE A 121 -25.97 -0.16 14.78
N GLN A 122 -26.99 0.28 14.05
CA GLN A 122 -27.76 -0.53 13.12
C GLN A 122 -27.84 0.16 11.76
N TYR A 123 -28.21 -0.60 10.73
CA TYR A 123 -28.47 -0.01 9.43
C TYR A 123 -29.60 1.04 9.50
N GLY A 124 -29.40 2.17 8.83
CA GLY A 124 -30.45 3.14 8.52
C GLY A 124 -30.08 3.95 7.30
N GLU A 125 -31.06 4.48 6.56
CA GLU A 125 -30.81 5.21 5.30
C GLU A 125 -29.89 6.43 5.46
N LYS A 126 -29.76 6.96 6.67
CA LYS A 126 -28.89 8.07 7.03
C LYS A 126 -28.08 7.72 8.27
N SER A 127 -26.83 8.17 8.29
CA SER A 127 -25.99 8.09 9.48
C SER A 127 -26.44 9.12 10.52
N ASP A 128 -26.78 8.63 11.71
CA ASP A 128 -27.25 9.40 12.85
C ASP A 128 -26.68 8.78 14.14
N ALA A 129 -25.87 9.56 14.86
CA ALA A 129 -25.19 9.09 16.06
C ALA A 129 -26.15 8.92 17.26
N ASP A 130 -27.19 9.75 17.36
CA ASP A 130 -28.16 9.71 18.45
C ASP A 130 -29.11 8.53 18.27
N ALA A 131 -29.56 8.30 17.03
CA ALA A 131 -30.41 7.16 16.67
C ALA A 131 -29.63 5.84 16.53
N LYS A 132 -28.30 5.87 16.66
CA LYS A 132 -27.41 4.71 16.45
C LYS A 132 -27.65 4.07 15.07
N THR A 133 -27.77 4.87 14.02
CA THR A 133 -27.90 4.36 12.64
C THR A 133 -26.72 4.75 11.76
N HIS A 134 -26.34 3.89 10.81
CA HIS A 134 -25.30 4.19 9.81
C HIS A 134 -25.68 3.67 8.42
N SER A 135 -25.53 4.51 7.39
CA SER A 135 -25.92 4.16 6.00
C SER A 135 -25.03 3.08 5.38
N SER A 136 -23.76 3.06 5.76
CA SER A 136 -22.77 2.10 5.26
C SER A 136 -22.82 0.73 5.96
N LEU A 137 -23.76 0.48 6.87
CA LEU A 137 -23.98 -0.86 7.45
C LEU A 137 -24.71 -1.79 6.45
N VAL A 138 -24.06 -2.00 5.31
CA VAL A 138 -24.46 -2.88 4.22
C VAL A 138 -23.23 -3.69 3.77
N SER A 139 -23.44 -4.73 2.98
CA SER A 139 -22.33 -5.49 2.39
C SER A 139 -21.50 -4.62 1.43
N TYR A 140 -20.20 -4.90 1.33
CA TYR A 140 -19.25 -4.08 0.55
C TYR A 140 -19.68 -3.90 -0.91
N ASP A 141 -20.26 -4.93 -1.53
CA ASP A 141 -20.78 -4.90 -2.91
C ASP A 141 -21.86 -3.83 -3.13
N LYS A 142 -22.62 -3.47 -2.07
CA LYS A 142 -23.72 -2.50 -2.10
C LYS A 142 -23.31 -1.08 -1.73
N LEU A 143 -22.04 -0.86 -1.37
CA LEU A 143 -21.56 0.49 -1.08
C LEU A 143 -21.57 1.39 -2.31
N PRO A 144 -21.79 2.71 -2.11
CA PRO A 144 -21.48 3.72 -3.11
C PRO A 144 -20.02 3.62 -3.60
N ASP A 145 -19.78 3.94 -4.86
CA ASP A 145 -18.45 3.83 -5.46
C ASP A 145 -17.40 4.71 -4.74
N ASP A 146 -17.79 5.88 -4.24
CA ASP A 146 -16.90 6.76 -3.49
C ASP A 146 -16.51 6.18 -2.13
N GLU A 147 -17.39 5.42 -1.48
CA GLU A 147 -17.08 4.70 -0.24
C GLU A 147 -16.19 3.47 -0.51
N LYS A 148 -16.39 2.78 -1.64
CA LYS A 148 -15.48 1.71 -2.08
C LYS A 148 -14.07 2.26 -2.33
N VAL A 149 -13.96 3.38 -3.03
CA VAL A 149 -12.67 4.06 -3.28
C VAL A 149 -11.99 4.44 -1.95
N GLN A 150 -12.73 4.91 -0.95
CA GLN A 150 -12.18 5.20 0.38
C GLN A 150 -11.58 3.96 1.05
N ASN A 151 -12.28 2.82 0.99
CA ASN A 151 -11.76 1.55 1.53
C ASN A 151 -10.51 1.07 0.77
N GLN A 152 -10.49 1.20 -0.56
CA GLN A 152 -9.31 0.89 -1.37
C GLN A 152 -8.11 1.77 -1.02
N ASP A 153 -8.34 3.07 -0.79
CA ASP A 153 -7.28 4.01 -0.43
C ASP A 153 -6.73 3.74 0.97
N LEU A 154 -7.59 3.35 1.92
CA LEU A 154 -7.17 2.84 3.22
C LEU A 154 -6.24 1.64 3.07
N VAL A 155 -6.59 0.65 2.25
CA VAL A 155 -5.78 -0.55 2.02
C VAL A 155 -4.43 -0.23 1.38
N ARG A 156 -4.40 0.66 0.38
CA ARG A 156 -3.13 1.12 -0.23
C ARG A 156 -2.23 1.78 0.80
N ASP A 157 -2.82 2.55 1.69
CA ASP A 157 -2.10 3.26 2.72
C ASP A 157 -1.58 2.34 3.84
N ILE A 158 -2.32 1.29 4.21
CA ILE A 158 -1.83 0.21 5.08
C ILE A 158 -0.50 -0.34 4.53
N ALA A 159 -0.42 -0.58 3.23
CA ALA A 159 0.79 -1.07 2.57
C ALA A 159 1.98 -0.12 2.72
N ILE A 160 1.72 1.18 2.60
CA ILE A 160 2.74 2.23 2.72
C ILE A 160 3.27 2.25 4.16
N LYS A 161 2.39 2.20 5.16
CA LYS A 161 2.80 2.16 6.58
C LYS A 161 3.62 0.93 6.93
N LEU A 162 3.18 -0.25 6.49
CA LEU A 162 3.94 -1.49 6.68
C LEU A 162 5.33 -1.35 6.07
N ALA A 163 5.43 -0.93 4.81
CA ALA A 163 6.71 -0.77 4.13
C ALA A 163 7.61 0.28 4.81
N GLY A 164 7.03 1.41 5.25
CA GLY A 164 7.75 2.51 5.91
C GLY A 164 8.38 2.15 7.24
N THR A 165 7.93 1.06 7.87
CA THR A 165 8.40 0.58 9.19
C THR A 165 9.05 -0.80 9.11
N GLY A 166 9.40 -1.26 7.90
CA GLY A 166 10.12 -2.53 7.70
C GLY A 166 9.25 -3.78 7.88
N TYR A 167 7.93 -3.66 7.69
CA TYR A 167 6.98 -4.77 7.73
C TYR A 167 6.42 -5.10 6.34
N ILE A 168 6.05 -6.35 6.17
CA ILE A 168 5.31 -6.84 5.01
C ILE A 168 4.11 -7.66 5.48
N MET A 169 3.03 -7.70 4.70
CA MET A 169 1.99 -8.71 4.91
C MET A 169 2.28 -9.95 4.07
N ILE A 170 1.96 -11.11 4.61
CA ILE A 170 2.07 -12.42 3.96
C ILE A 170 0.78 -13.20 4.16
N PRO A 171 0.44 -14.18 3.31
CA PRO A 171 -0.69 -15.06 3.58
C PRO A 171 -0.55 -15.73 4.95
N ALA A 172 -1.60 -15.66 5.77
CA ALA A 172 -1.62 -16.23 7.10
C ALA A 172 -1.61 -17.76 7.03
N ARG A 173 -0.93 -18.39 7.98
CA ARG A 173 -1.03 -19.84 8.19
C ARG A 173 -2.11 -20.14 9.22
N SER A 174 -2.68 -21.35 9.15
CA SER A 174 -3.63 -21.80 10.17
C SER A 174 -2.99 -21.73 11.57
N ASN A 175 -3.71 -21.13 12.53
CA ASN A 175 -3.31 -20.96 13.94
C ASN A 175 -2.15 -19.98 14.21
N GLU A 176 -1.89 -18.99 13.35
CA GLU A 176 -1.00 -17.89 13.71
C GLU A 176 -1.65 -16.99 14.79
N PRO A 177 -0.89 -16.54 15.81
CA PRO A 177 -1.40 -15.61 16.81
C PRO A 177 -1.72 -14.25 16.17
N ALA A 178 -2.65 -13.51 16.78
CA ALA A 178 -2.94 -12.14 16.39
C ALA A 178 -1.65 -11.30 16.46
N PHE A 179 -1.35 -10.59 15.38
CA PHE A 179 -0.19 -9.72 15.33
C PHE A 179 -0.50 -8.41 16.06
N GLU A 180 0.43 -7.98 16.93
CA GLU A 180 0.41 -6.67 17.56
C GLU A 180 1.69 -5.92 17.20
N PHE A 181 1.57 -4.64 16.83
CA PHE A 181 2.73 -3.80 16.56
C PHE A 181 3.52 -3.56 17.86
N PRO A 182 4.84 -3.76 17.87
CA PRO A 182 5.69 -3.30 18.97
C PRO A 182 5.57 -1.79 19.16
N GLY A 183 5.70 -1.31 20.41
CA GLY A 183 5.43 0.07 20.80
C GLY A 183 6.01 1.14 19.87
N ASP A 184 7.32 1.11 19.60
CA ASP A 184 7.97 2.12 18.76
C ASP A 184 7.42 2.12 17.32
N ASN A 185 7.16 0.94 16.74
CA ASN A 185 6.61 0.84 15.39
C ASN A 185 5.14 1.26 15.30
N LEU A 186 4.39 1.15 16.40
CA LEU A 186 3.02 1.68 16.49
C LEU A 186 3.02 3.21 16.41
N GLU A 187 3.94 3.87 17.11
CA GLU A 187 4.08 5.34 17.07
C GLU A 187 4.48 5.81 15.67
N ASP A 188 5.49 5.19 15.06
CA ASP A 188 5.95 5.54 13.71
C ASP A 188 4.82 5.41 12.68
N MET A 189 4.02 4.34 12.75
CA MET A 189 2.86 4.17 11.87
C MET A 189 1.74 5.16 12.14
N ALA A 190 1.54 5.55 13.41
CA ALA A 190 0.51 6.51 13.77
C ALA A 190 0.89 7.92 13.30
N GLU A 191 2.16 8.29 13.38
CA GLU A 191 2.69 9.52 12.78
C GLU A 191 2.47 9.52 11.25
N LEU A 192 2.73 8.41 10.56
CA LEU A 192 2.45 8.28 9.12
C LEU A 192 0.94 8.42 8.78
N GLU A 193 0.03 7.90 9.62
CA GLU A 193 -1.42 8.14 9.46
C GLU A 193 -1.75 9.62 9.59
N HIS A 194 -1.20 10.27 10.62
CA HIS A 194 -1.44 11.68 10.88
C HIS A 194 -0.94 12.57 9.75
N GLU A 195 0.27 12.32 9.24
CA GLU A 195 0.82 13.04 8.09
C GLU A 195 -0.06 12.90 6.85
N ARG A 196 -0.60 11.69 6.60
CA ARG A 196 -1.54 11.47 5.51
C ARG A 196 -2.83 12.26 5.72
N TRP A 197 -3.42 12.18 6.91
CA TRP A 197 -4.64 12.92 7.25
C TRP A 197 -4.44 14.43 7.11
N MET A 198 -3.31 14.96 7.58
CA MET A 198 -2.94 16.36 7.44
C MET A 198 -2.86 16.75 5.96
N ARG A 199 -2.19 15.95 5.14
CA ARG A 199 -2.05 16.22 3.70
C ARG A 199 -3.41 16.31 3.01
N LEU A 200 -4.30 15.35 3.28
CA LEU A 200 -5.67 15.37 2.72
C LEU A 200 -6.45 16.61 3.14
N LYS A 201 -6.29 17.06 4.40
CA LYS A 201 -6.92 18.28 4.90
C LYS A 201 -6.36 19.53 4.23
N LEU A 202 -5.04 19.65 4.14
CA LEU A 202 -4.39 20.79 3.49
C LEU A 202 -4.75 20.88 2.00
N ASP A 203 -4.75 19.75 1.29
CA ASP A 203 -5.16 19.67 -0.12
C ASP A 203 -6.64 20.07 -0.31
N ALA A 204 -7.49 19.78 0.68
CA ALA A 204 -8.88 20.23 0.74
C ALA A 204 -9.05 21.70 1.22
N GLY A 205 -7.95 22.44 1.37
CA GLY A 205 -7.94 23.86 1.74
C GLY A 205 -8.17 24.14 3.22
N TRP A 206 -7.95 23.14 4.10
CA TRP A 206 -8.02 23.37 5.54
C TRP A 206 -6.78 24.11 6.04
N LEU A 207 -6.97 24.95 7.06
CA LEU A 207 -5.90 25.70 7.72
C LEU A 207 -5.86 25.39 9.21
N TYR A 208 -4.66 25.50 9.79
CA TYR A 208 -4.49 25.40 11.23
C TYR A 208 -5.21 26.56 11.94
N ALA A 209 -5.87 26.25 13.05
CA ALA A 209 -6.29 27.22 14.06
C ALA A 209 -6.40 26.55 15.43
N PRO A 210 -6.21 27.25 16.57
CA PRO A 210 -6.28 26.65 17.91
C PRO A 210 -7.63 25.98 18.24
N GLN A 211 -8.69 26.27 17.49
CA GLN A 211 -10.00 25.64 17.62
C GLN A 211 -10.49 25.18 16.24
N THR A 212 -11.05 23.97 16.19
CA THR A 212 -11.63 23.42 14.97
C THR A 212 -12.94 24.14 14.62
N ASP A 213 -13.00 24.75 13.43
CA ASP A 213 -14.21 25.32 12.84
C ASP A 213 -14.43 24.70 11.47
N LYS A 214 -15.32 23.70 11.41
CA LYS A 214 -15.61 22.96 10.18
C LYS A 214 -16.18 23.85 9.07
N LYS A 215 -16.90 24.93 9.41
CA LYS A 215 -17.50 25.83 8.40
C LYS A 215 -16.48 26.71 7.71
N LYS A 216 -15.37 27.01 8.40
CA LYS A 216 -14.26 27.83 7.89
C LYS A 216 -13.06 27.00 7.42
N HIS A 217 -13.21 25.68 7.41
CA HIS A 217 -12.12 24.74 7.14
C HIS A 217 -10.91 24.98 8.06
N LEU A 218 -11.15 25.19 9.36
CA LEU A 218 -10.10 25.33 10.37
C LEU A 218 -10.02 24.07 11.23
N HIS A 219 -8.81 23.59 11.55
CA HIS A 219 -8.63 22.41 12.39
C HIS A 219 -7.46 22.56 13.38
N ALA A 220 -7.69 22.17 14.64
CA ALA A 220 -6.70 22.26 15.72
C ALA A 220 -5.55 21.26 15.60
N ALA A 221 -5.83 20.05 15.14
CA ALA A 221 -4.82 19.00 14.97
C ALA A 221 -3.92 19.18 13.72
N LEU A 222 -3.99 20.29 12.96
CA LEU A 222 -3.06 20.54 11.85
C LEU A 222 -1.70 21.04 12.38
N LEU A 223 -1.05 20.20 13.16
CA LEU A 223 0.21 20.42 13.86
C LEU A 223 1.16 19.24 13.62
N PRO A 224 2.49 19.45 13.73
CA PRO A 224 3.45 18.35 13.78
C PRO A 224 3.07 17.31 14.85
N TRP A 225 3.44 16.05 14.63
CA TRP A 225 3.13 14.94 15.54
C TRP A 225 3.51 15.24 16.99
N GLU A 226 4.70 15.80 17.22
CA GLU A 226 5.22 16.12 18.55
C GLU A 226 4.40 17.17 19.31
N ASP A 227 3.66 18.01 18.59
CA ASP A 227 2.85 19.09 19.17
C ASP A 227 1.38 18.66 19.40
N LEU A 228 1.00 17.43 19.02
CA LEU A 228 -0.34 16.91 19.24
C LEU A 228 -0.62 16.56 20.69
N SER A 229 -1.90 16.65 21.06
CA SER A 229 -2.39 16.07 22.31
C SER A 229 -2.36 14.53 22.23
N GLU A 230 -2.17 13.87 23.37
CA GLU A 230 -2.27 12.40 23.42
C GLU A 230 -3.66 11.88 23.01
N GLU A 231 -4.72 12.68 23.21
CA GLU A 231 -6.06 12.34 22.74
C GLU A 231 -6.16 12.34 21.21
N ASP A 232 -5.47 13.27 20.54
CA ASP A 232 -5.43 13.29 19.08
C ASP A 232 -4.55 12.17 18.54
N LYS A 233 -3.35 11.95 19.09
CA LYS A 233 -2.47 10.82 18.72
C LYS A 233 -3.16 9.47 18.86
N GLU A 234 -3.98 9.30 19.90
CA GLU A 234 -4.68 8.04 20.13
C GLU A 234 -5.67 7.70 19.00
N LYS A 235 -6.20 8.68 18.26
CA LYS A 235 -7.07 8.42 17.10
C LYS A 235 -6.29 7.71 15.98
N ASP A 236 -5.08 8.17 15.70
CA ASP A 236 -4.19 7.57 14.71
C ASP A 236 -3.69 6.19 15.17
N ARG A 237 -3.32 6.05 16.46
CA ARG A 237 -2.95 4.74 17.04
C ARG A 237 -4.09 3.73 16.95
N LEU A 238 -5.33 4.13 17.20
CA LEU A 238 -6.50 3.26 17.05
C LEU A 238 -6.68 2.79 15.62
N MET A 239 -6.46 3.66 14.62
CA MET A 239 -6.47 3.27 13.20
C MET A 239 -5.38 2.23 12.90
N VAL A 240 -4.15 2.43 13.40
CA VAL A 240 -3.04 1.49 13.19
C VAL A 240 -3.31 0.15 13.87
N ARG A 241 -3.86 0.13 15.09
CA ARG A 241 -4.21 -1.12 15.81
C ARG A 241 -5.27 -1.97 15.10
N ARG A 242 -6.02 -1.39 14.15
CA ARG A 242 -7.00 -2.12 13.33
C ARG A 242 -6.38 -2.83 12.13
N ILE A 243 -5.19 -2.41 11.69
CA ILE A 243 -4.51 -2.99 10.52
C ILE A 243 -4.37 -4.52 10.63
N PRO A 244 -3.89 -5.10 11.74
CA PRO A 244 -3.76 -6.55 11.86
C PRO A 244 -5.10 -7.28 11.75
N GLN A 245 -6.19 -6.66 12.24
CA GLN A 245 -7.55 -7.24 12.18
C GLN A 245 -8.06 -7.28 10.73
N ILE A 246 -7.88 -6.19 9.98
CA ILE A 246 -8.24 -6.09 8.56
C ILE A 246 -7.50 -7.17 7.75
N LEU A 247 -6.19 -7.28 7.97
CA LEU A 247 -5.38 -8.26 7.25
C LEU A 247 -5.76 -9.69 7.62
N ALA A 248 -5.99 -9.98 8.92
CA ALA A 248 -6.41 -11.29 9.37
C ALA A 248 -7.76 -11.71 8.76
N HIS A 249 -8.72 -10.79 8.67
CA HIS A 249 -10.02 -11.02 8.04
C HIS A 249 -9.87 -11.35 6.53
N ALA A 250 -8.89 -10.76 5.87
CA ALA A 250 -8.53 -11.10 4.48
C ALA A 250 -7.64 -12.35 4.34
N GLY A 251 -7.24 -13.01 5.43
CA GLY A 251 -6.37 -14.19 5.42
C GLY A 251 -4.87 -13.85 5.29
N TYR A 252 -4.44 -12.69 5.77
CA TYR A 252 -3.06 -12.22 5.79
C TYR A 252 -2.59 -11.97 7.23
N THR A 253 -1.29 -12.07 7.45
CA THR A 253 -0.60 -11.67 8.68
C THR A 253 0.54 -10.72 8.36
N ILE A 254 1.16 -10.12 9.38
CA ILE A 254 2.27 -9.19 9.25
C ILE A 254 3.56 -9.86 9.75
N VAL A 255 4.66 -9.68 9.03
CA VAL A 255 6.00 -10.09 9.45
C VAL A 255 7.00 -8.97 9.24
N ARG A 256 8.00 -8.89 10.12
CA ARG A 256 9.12 -7.97 9.95
C ARG A 256 10.03 -8.47 8.84
N MET A 257 10.40 -7.60 7.93
CA MET A 257 11.43 -7.87 6.94
C MET A 257 12.75 -8.06 7.68
N ARG A 258 13.44 -9.19 7.48
CA ARG A 258 14.74 -9.42 8.12
C ARG A 258 15.75 -8.43 7.53
N ASP A 259 16.53 -7.80 8.42
CA ASP A 259 17.74 -7.07 8.07
C ASP A 259 18.75 -7.97 7.33
#